data_AF-A0A9W9JXF5-F1
#
_entry.id   AF-A0A9W9JXF5-F1
#
_cell.length_a   1.000
_cell.length_b   1.000
_cell.length_c   1.000
_cell.angle_alpha   90.00
_cell.angle_beta   90.00
_cell.angle_gamma   90.00
#
_symmetry.space_group_name_H-M   'P 1'
#
loop_
_entity.id
_entity.type
_entity.pdbx_description
1 polymer ?
#
loop_
_entity_poly.entity_id
_entity_poly.type
_entity_poly.pdbx_seq_one_letter_code
_entity_poly.pdbx_strand_id
1 'polypeptide(L)'
;MAPPKVFLTGVTGYIGGDGLFAVAQAHPDWQLSALVRNKDKAAQLTSKYPQIRVVHGNLDSADLIEEEVKNADIVYHFADCDHVGAAQAIAKGVQHHTPERPVWLIHTSGTGILTVEDQRARSYGIERPKDYNDWEGVSELVNLPADAFHRNVDEIIIHAGQQNSASVHTAVVCPPTIYGPGRGPGNTKSVQAYLLSAAVLKRKKGFLVGKGENVWHQVHVQDLSNVYLALGEAAAEGGGKATWGDEGYYLAENGSFVWGDIQRAVAQSAFDQKLIPSPEVESLDDAQITEILSVGLYAWGSNSRGHAIRARKLFGWTPQQPKLIDLIPDIVALEAKDLGL
;
A
#
# COMPACT_ATOMS: atom_id res chain seq x y z
N MET A 1 -10.22 12.78 27.18
CA MET A 1 -8.82 12.31 27.23
C MET A 1 -7.97 13.34 26.50
N ALA A 2 -6.65 13.40 26.74
CA ALA A 2 -5.78 14.24 25.92
C ALA A 2 -5.79 13.73 24.46
N PRO A 3 -5.68 14.60 23.45
CA PRO A 3 -5.63 14.15 22.07
C PRO A 3 -4.39 13.28 21.83
N PRO A 4 -4.52 12.16 21.09
CA PRO A 4 -3.43 11.21 20.88
C PRO A 4 -2.27 11.87 20.13
N LYS A 5 -1.05 11.48 20.49
CA LYS A 5 0.17 11.79 19.76
C LYS A 5 0.35 10.75 18.65
N VAL A 6 0.41 11.22 17.42
CA VAL A 6 0.48 10.35 16.25
C VAL A 6 1.75 10.63 15.48
N PHE A 7 2.58 9.60 15.30
CA PHE A 7 3.77 9.69 14.46
C PHE A 7 3.52 8.98 13.12
N LEU A 8 3.79 9.67 12.02
CA LEU A 8 3.59 9.16 10.68
C LEU A 8 4.89 9.16 9.87
N THR A 9 5.19 8.05 9.20
CA THR A 9 6.21 8.02 8.16
C THR A 9 5.55 7.95 6.78
N GLY A 10 6.23 8.46 5.74
CA GLY A 10 5.77 8.24 4.35
C GLY A 10 4.61 9.15 3.89
N VAL A 11 4.29 10.21 4.63
CA VAL A 11 3.15 11.10 4.35
C VAL A 11 3.25 11.93 3.06
N THR A 12 4.40 11.91 2.39
CA THR A 12 4.57 12.53 1.06
C THR A 12 4.60 11.49 -0.07
N GLY A 13 4.43 10.22 0.27
CA GLY A 13 4.17 9.12 -0.66
C GLY A 13 2.69 9.01 -1.01
N TYR A 14 2.35 8.03 -1.83
CA TYR A 14 1.01 7.86 -2.38
C TYR A 14 -0.01 7.40 -1.33
N ILE A 15 0.21 6.23 -0.71
CA ILE A 15 -0.68 5.69 0.33
C ILE A 15 -0.65 6.61 1.55
N GLY A 16 0.54 6.87 2.10
CA GLY A 16 0.67 7.68 3.32
C GLY A 16 0.20 9.13 3.17
N GLY A 17 0.25 9.69 1.96
CA GLY A 17 -0.30 11.01 1.69
C GLY A 17 -1.82 11.05 1.73
N ASP A 18 -2.48 10.04 1.16
CA ASP A 18 -3.94 9.93 1.21
C ASP A 18 -4.45 9.48 2.60
N GLY A 19 -3.69 8.61 3.27
CA GLY A 19 -3.94 8.23 4.66
C GLY A 19 -3.83 9.42 5.62
N LEU A 20 -2.79 10.25 5.46
CA LEU A 20 -2.67 11.51 6.20
C LEU A 20 -3.87 12.43 5.92
N PHE A 21 -4.29 12.56 4.66
CA PHE A 21 -5.45 13.37 4.31
C PHE A 21 -6.70 12.92 5.08
N ALA A 22 -6.99 11.62 5.10
CA ALA A 22 -8.15 11.08 5.81
C ALA A 22 -8.08 11.33 7.33
N VAL A 23 -6.92 11.05 7.95
CA VAL A 23 -6.72 11.24 9.40
C VAL A 23 -6.79 12.72 9.79
N ALA A 24 -6.05 13.59 9.11
CA ALA A 24 -5.99 15.01 9.43
C ALA A 24 -7.33 15.73 9.18
N GLN A 25 -8.14 15.24 8.24
CA GLN A 25 -9.48 15.77 7.98
C GLN A 25 -10.48 15.36 9.06
N ALA A 26 -10.47 14.07 9.46
CA ALA A 26 -11.39 13.54 10.46
C ALA A 26 -11.04 14.00 11.88
N HIS A 27 -9.75 14.09 12.19
CA HIS A 27 -9.22 14.36 13.52
C HIS A 27 -8.25 15.54 13.53
N PRO A 28 -8.73 16.77 13.29
CA PRO A 28 -7.90 17.97 13.36
C PRO A 28 -7.39 18.27 14.76
N ASP A 29 -7.95 17.63 15.78
CA ASP A 29 -7.59 17.72 17.20
C ASP A 29 -6.39 16.82 17.59
N TRP A 30 -6.03 15.84 16.76
CA TRP A 30 -4.89 14.95 17.03
C TRP A 30 -3.54 15.66 16.86
N GLN A 31 -2.56 15.25 17.67
CA GLN A 31 -1.21 15.81 17.63
C GLN A 31 -0.33 15.04 16.64
N LEU A 32 -0.29 15.48 15.39
CA LEU A 32 0.43 14.77 14.32
C LEU A 32 1.89 15.25 14.19
N SER A 33 2.82 14.30 14.15
CA SER A 33 4.20 14.51 13.69
C SER A 33 4.53 13.62 12.50
N ALA A 34 5.32 14.12 11.56
CA ALA A 34 5.64 13.38 10.35
C ALA A 34 7.13 13.39 10.02
N LEU A 35 7.68 12.22 9.71
CA LEU A 35 9.05 12.06 9.22
C LEU A 35 9.16 12.54 7.77
N VAL A 36 10.03 13.53 7.52
CA VAL A 36 10.18 14.15 6.21
C VAL A 36 11.66 14.32 5.83
N ARG A 37 12.04 13.70 4.71
CA ARG A 37 13.43 13.54 4.27
C ARG A 37 14.16 14.81 3.85
N ASN A 38 13.45 15.84 3.40
CA ASN A 38 14.08 17.07 2.90
C ASN A 38 13.15 18.28 3.00
N LYS A 39 13.73 19.47 2.79
CA LYS A 39 13.03 20.76 2.89
C LYS A 39 11.88 20.91 1.89
N ASP A 40 12.04 20.41 0.66
CA ASP A 40 10.99 20.52 -0.36
C ASP A 40 9.76 19.71 0.02
N LYS A 41 9.97 18.48 0.52
CA LYS A 41 8.89 17.64 1.03
C LYS A 41 8.27 18.22 2.30
N ALA A 42 9.05 18.88 3.14
CA ALA A 42 8.54 19.58 4.32
C ALA A 42 7.63 20.75 3.90
N ALA A 43 8.04 21.53 2.89
CA ALA A 43 7.23 22.62 2.34
C ALA A 43 5.93 22.10 1.70
N GLN A 44 5.98 20.98 0.96
CA GLN A 44 4.78 20.33 0.42
C GLN A 44 3.80 19.98 1.54
N LEU A 45 4.28 19.37 2.63
CA LEU A 45 3.47 19.01 3.78
C LEU A 45 2.88 20.24 4.49
N THR A 46 3.72 21.19 4.90
CA THR A 46 3.30 22.33 5.72
C THR A 46 2.47 23.35 4.97
N SER A 47 2.57 23.41 3.63
CA SER A 47 1.69 24.25 2.82
C SER A 47 0.21 23.84 2.92
N LYS A 48 -0.08 22.55 3.13
CA LYS A 48 -1.43 22.03 3.32
C LYS A 48 -1.79 21.82 4.80
N TYR A 49 -0.81 21.47 5.62
CA TYR A 49 -0.99 21.10 7.02
C TYR A 49 0.00 21.84 7.93
N PRO A 50 -0.17 23.16 8.15
CA PRO A 50 0.77 23.98 8.90
C PRO A 50 0.89 23.58 10.38
N GLN A 51 -0.10 22.88 10.92
CA GLN A 51 -0.14 22.40 12.30
C GLN A 51 0.67 21.12 12.55
N ILE A 52 1.04 20.38 11.49
CA ILE A 52 1.78 19.12 11.64
C ILE A 52 3.24 19.42 11.97
N ARG A 53 3.75 18.78 13.04
CA ARG A 53 5.16 18.91 13.41
C ARG A 53 6.03 18.12 12.44
N VAL A 54 6.93 18.82 11.75
CA VAL A 54 7.90 18.19 10.84
C VAL A 54 9.06 17.60 11.65
N VAL A 55 9.31 16.31 11.45
CA VAL A 55 10.48 15.60 11.94
C VAL A 55 11.46 15.45 10.77
N HIS A 56 12.54 16.23 10.79
CA HIS A 56 13.53 16.21 9.70
C HIS A 56 14.45 15.00 9.81
N GLY A 57 14.21 13.99 8.97
CA GLY A 57 14.99 12.77 8.89
C GLY A 57 14.52 11.85 7.77
N ASN A 58 15.26 10.78 7.53
CA ASN A 58 14.96 9.75 6.53
C ASN A 58 14.81 8.38 7.19
N LEU A 59 14.60 7.33 6.40
CA LEU A 59 14.41 5.97 6.91
C LEU A 59 15.67 5.35 7.54
N ASP A 60 16.84 5.94 7.29
CA ASP A 60 18.10 5.58 7.94
C ASP A 60 18.34 6.34 9.26
N SER A 61 17.45 7.27 9.64
CA SER A 61 17.55 8.06 10.87
C SER A 61 17.06 7.27 12.08
N ALA A 62 17.71 6.13 12.38
CA ALA A 62 17.25 5.13 13.34
C ALA A 62 16.94 5.72 14.74
N ASP A 63 17.87 6.48 15.32
CA ASP A 63 17.69 7.09 16.65
C ASP A 63 16.51 8.06 16.68
N LEU A 64 16.29 8.80 15.58
CA LEU A 64 15.18 9.74 15.47
C LEU A 64 13.84 9.00 15.37
N ILE A 65 13.79 7.94 14.57
CA ILE A 65 12.59 7.11 14.43
C ILE A 65 12.25 6.44 15.77
N GLU A 66 13.24 5.87 16.46
CA GLU A 66 13.04 5.26 17.78
C GLU A 66 12.47 6.26 18.79
N GLU A 67 13.05 7.46 18.88
CA GLU A 67 12.60 8.47 19.85
C GLU A 67 11.20 8.99 19.52
N GLU A 68 10.86 9.19 18.25
CA GLU A 68 9.50 9.60 17.85
C GLU A 68 8.46 8.52 18.15
N VAL A 69 8.77 7.26 17.84
CA VAL A 69 7.90 6.11 18.13
C VAL A 69 7.67 5.97 19.63
N LYS A 70 8.72 6.04 20.44
CA LYS A 70 8.65 5.98 21.91
C LYS A 70 7.70 7.03 22.51
N ASN A 71 7.54 8.18 21.85
CA ASN A 71 6.71 9.28 22.34
C ASN A 71 5.29 9.32 21.74
N ALA A 72 4.98 8.43 20.81
CA ALA A 72 3.69 8.36 20.13
C ALA A 72 2.72 7.40 20.82
N ASP A 73 1.43 7.69 20.75
CA ASP A 73 0.36 6.76 21.13
C ASP A 73 -0.04 5.89 19.93
N ILE A 74 0.00 6.47 18.72
CA ILE A 74 -0.31 5.79 17.45
C ILE A 74 0.83 6.03 16.47
N VAL A 75 1.28 4.97 15.80
CA VAL A 75 2.30 5.03 14.75
C VAL A 75 1.71 4.53 13.45
N TYR A 76 1.74 5.38 12.43
CA TYR A 76 1.46 4.98 11.05
C TYR A 76 2.76 4.83 10.28
N HIS A 77 3.13 3.60 9.97
CA HIS A 77 4.27 3.30 9.12
C HIS A 77 3.80 3.10 7.67
N PHE A 78 3.74 4.17 6.88
CA PHE A 78 3.46 4.10 5.44
C PHE A 78 4.71 4.11 4.56
N ALA A 79 5.85 4.50 5.11
CA ALA A 79 7.10 4.58 4.36
C ALA A 79 7.70 3.20 4.14
N ASP A 80 8.31 3.06 2.98
CA ASP A 80 8.75 1.83 2.32
C ASP A 80 8.69 0.54 3.16
N CYS A 81 7.73 -0.31 2.80
CA CYS A 81 7.49 -1.61 3.41
C CYS A 81 8.65 -2.59 3.25
N ASP A 82 9.69 -2.28 2.48
CA ASP A 82 10.89 -3.10 2.32
C ASP A 82 12.13 -2.51 3.05
N HIS A 83 11.98 -1.39 3.79
CA HIS A 83 13.09 -0.75 4.48
C HIS A 83 13.36 -1.32 5.88
N VAL A 84 14.14 -2.41 5.93
CA VAL A 84 14.51 -3.14 7.16
C VAL A 84 15.02 -2.23 8.29
N GLY A 85 15.90 -1.27 8.00
CA GLY A 85 16.47 -0.41 9.05
C GLY A 85 15.43 0.46 9.76
N ALA A 86 14.37 0.86 9.05
CA ALA A 86 13.30 1.67 9.62
C ALA A 86 12.37 0.79 10.47
N ALA A 87 12.04 -0.40 9.96
CA ALA A 87 11.27 -1.39 10.71
C ALA A 87 11.96 -1.77 12.03
N GLN A 88 13.29 -1.94 12.03
CA GLN A 88 14.07 -2.20 13.25
C GLN A 88 14.05 -1.03 14.23
N ALA A 89 14.19 0.21 13.74
CA ALA A 89 14.11 1.40 14.57
C ALA A 89 12.71 1.57 15.20
N ILE A 90 11.64 1.31 14.43
CA ILE A 90 10.27 1.30 14.93
C ILE A 90 10.08 0.20 15.97
N ALA A 91 10.51 -1.03 15.66
CA ALA A 91 10.43 -2.17 16.56
C ALA A 91 11.13 -1.88 17.90
N LYS A 92 12.29 -1.21 17.87
CA LYS A 92 13.00 -0.77 19.08
C LYS A 92 12.23 0.32 19.84
N GLY A 93 11.67 1.30 19.14
CA GLY A 93 10.88 2.38 19.72
C GLY A 93 9.64 1.87 20.48
N VAL A 94 8.91 0.91 19.90
CA VAL A 94 7.69 0.40 20.53
C VAL A 94 7.96 -0.39 21.82
N GLN A 95 9.17 -0.92 22.02
CA GLN A 95 9.52 -1.63 23.26
C GLN A 95 9.64 -0.71 24.48
N HIS A 96 9.64 0.61 24.31
CA HIS A 96 9.61 1.57 25.43
C HIS A 96 8.19 1.78 25.99
N HIS A 97 7.17 1.13 25.43
CA HIS A 97 5.79 1.21 25.90
C HIS A 97 5.49 0.20 27.00
N THR A 98 4.54 0.58 27.86
CA THR A 98 4.08 -0.24 29.00
C THR A 98 2.56 -0.41 28.92
N PRO A 99 1.95 -1.34 29.68
CA PRO A 99 0.50 -1.52 29.67
C PRO A 99 -0.29 -0.25 30.07
N GLU A 100 0.33 0.65 30.85
CA GLU A 100 -0.26 1.94 31.23
C GLU A 100 -0.14 3.01 30.14
N ARG A 101 0.77 2.81 29.17
CA ARG A 101 0.97 3.68 28.02
C ARG A 101 1.22 2.83 26.76
N PRO A 102 0.21 2.08 26.29
CA PRO A 102 0.34 1.22 25.12
C PRO A 102 0.57 2.03 23.84
N VAL A 103 1.00 1.35 22.78
CA VAL A 103 1.15 1.91 21.43
C VAL A 103 0.43 1.05 20.40
N TRP A 104 -0.20 1.72 19.46
CA TRP A 104 -0.80 1.09 18.28
C TRP A 104 0.05 1.36 17.04
N LEU A 105 0.66 0.30 16.52
CA LEU A 105 1.51 0.35 15.33
C LEU A 105 0.74 -0.17 14.11
N ILE A 106 0.38 0.75 13.22
CA ILE A 106 -0.31 0.47 11.96
C ILE A 106 0.73 0.50 10.84
N HIS A 107 1.14 -0.67 10.40
CA HIS A 107 2.16 -0.90 9.37
C HIS A 107 1.52 -1.15 8.02
N THR A 108 2.07 -0.53 6.98
CA THR A 108 1.70 -0.79 5.59
C THR A 108 2.67 -1.78 4.98
N SER A 109 2.15 -2.93 4.56
CA SER A 109 2.81 -3.92 3.73
C SER A 109 2.16 -3.91 2.34
N GLY A 110 2.03 -5.05 1.66
CA GLY A 110 1.37 -5.16 0.37
C GLY A 110 1.05 -6.61 0.00
N THR A 111 0.01 -6.83 -0.81
CA THR A 111 -0.32 -8.20 -1.25
C THR A 111 0.65 -8.76 -2.28
N GLY A 112 1.72 -8.03 -2.62
CA GLY A 112 2.88 -8.60 -3.30
C GLY A 112 3.44 -9.81 -2.56
N ILE A 113 3.27 -9.87 -1.23
CA ILE A 113 3.61 -11.03 -0.40
C ILE A 113 2.89 -12.33 -0.84
N LEU A 114 1.72 -12.22 -1.49
CA LEU A 114 0.93 -13.37 -1.95
C LEU A 114 1.41 -13.94 -3.30
N THR A 115 2.38 -13.30 -3.97
CA THR A 115 2.86 -13.71 -5.29
C THR A 115 4.01 -14.73 -5.23
N VAL A 116 4.37 -15.21 -4.05
CA VAL A 116 5.55 -16.08 -3.81
C VAL A 116 5.57 -17.32 -4.70
N GLU A 117 4.39 -17.93 -4.91
CA GLU A 117 4.29 -19.13 -5.74
C GLU A 117 4.45 -18.82 -7.23
N ASP A 118 3.98 -17.67 -7.71
CA ASP A 118 4.23 -17.25 -9.09
C ASP A 118 5.72 -17.01 -9.35
N GLN A 119 6.42 -16.42 -8.38
CA GLN A 119 7.86 -16.21 -8.45
C GLN A 119 8.63 -17.54 -8.52
N ARG A 120 8.29 -18.51 -7.65
CA ARG A 120 8.94 -19.82 -7.60
C ARG A 120 8.67 -20.66 -8.84
N ALA A 121 7.42 -20.69 -9.29
CA ALA A 121 7.00 -21.50 -10.43
C ALA A 121 7.23 -20.81 -11.79
N ARG A 122 7.54 -19.51 -11.80
CA ARG A 122 7.58 -18.65 -12.99
C ARG A 122 6.28 -18.71 -13.80
N SER A 123 5.14 -18.76 -13.11
CA SER A 123 3.80 -18.90 -13.71
C SER A 123 3.18 -17.55 -14.08
N TYR A 124 3.91 -16.73 -14.83
CA TYR A 124 3.42 -15.41 -15.22
C TYR A 124 2.41 -15.47 -16.37
N GLY A 125 1.37 -14.64 -16.29
CA GLY A 125 0.34 -14.52 -17.33
C GLY A 125 -0.71 -15.62 -17.33
N ILE A 126 -0.72 -16.52 -16.33
CA ILE A 126 -1.70 -17.60 -16.18
C ILE A 126 -2.45 -17.49 -14.85
N GLU A 127 -3.71 -17.94 -14.82
CA GLU A 127 -4.48 -17.95 -13.58
C GLU A 127 -3.91 -18.99 -12.59
N ARG A 128 -3.82 -18.61 -11.32
CA ARG A 128 -3.69 -19.55 -10.20
C ARG A 128 -4.92 -19.49 -9.29
N PRO A 129 -5.43 -20.66 -8.83
CA PRO A 129 -6.67 -20.72 -8.07
C PRO A 129 -6.51 -20.38 -6.59
N LYS A 130 -5.27 -20.37 -6.05
CA LYS A 130 -5.02 -20.14 -4.62
C LYS A 130 -5.47 -18.72 -4.23
N ASP A 131 -6.30 -18.68 -3.20
CA ASP A 131 -6.77 -17.48 -2.52
C ASP A 131 -6.35 -17.48 -1.04
N TYR A 132 -6.35 -16.29 -0.46
CA TYR A 132 -6.07 -16.02 0.94
C TYR A 132 -7.20 -15.19 1.54
N ASN A 133 -7.41 -15.24 2.86
CA ASN A 133 -8.33 -14.35 3.55
C ASN A 133 -7.79 -13.94 4.91
N ASP A 134 -8.14 -12.74 5.36
CA ASP A 134 -7.62 -12.14 6.59
C ASP A 134 -8.45 -12.44 7.84
N TRP A 135 -9.43 -13.34 7.75
CA TRP A 135 -10.29 -13.74 8.85
C TRP A 135 -9.94 -15.15 9.32
N GLU A 136 -10.60 -16.18 8.79
CA GLU A 136 -10.30 -17.59 9.13
C GLU A 136 -8.91 -18.02 8.64
N GLY A 137 -8.40 -17.40 7.57
CA GLY A 137 -7.08 -17.67 6.99
C GLY A 137 -5.94 -16.84 7.57
N VAL A 138 -6.16 -16.02 8.60
CA VAL A 138 -5.15 -15.07 9.12
C VAL A 138 -3.86 -15.77 9.55
N SER A 139 -3.96 -16.98 10.11
CA SER A 139 -2.80 -17.77 10.51
C SER A 139 -1.86 -18.10 9.34
N GLU A 140 -2.39 -18.24 8.12
CA GLU A 140 -1.56 -18.44 6.92
C GLU A 140 -0.80 -17.15 6.57
N LEU A 141 -1.45 -15.99 6.67
CA LEU A 141 -0.87 -14.67 6.36
C LEU A 141 0.28 -14.31 7.31
N VAL A 142 0.10 -14.52 8.61
CA VAL A 142 1.15 -14.22 9.61
C VAL A 142 2.32 -15.21 9.57
N ASN A 143 2.17 -16.35 8.87
CA ASN A 143 3.20 -17.39 8.72
C ASN A 143 3.62 -17.64 7.26
N LEU A 144 3.50 -16.64 6.38
CA LEU A 144 3.95 -16.75 4.99
C LEU A 144 5.46 -17.05 4.90
N PRO A 145 5.93 -17.70 3.83
CA PRO A 145 7.33 -18.05 3.66
C PRO A 145 8.28 -16.84 3.69
N ALA A 146 9.48 -17.02 4.27
CA ALA A 146 10.47 -15.95 4.45
C ALA A 146 10.98 -15.32 3.14
N ASP A 147 10.87 -16.02 2.01
CA ASP A 147 11.21 -15.55 0.66
C ASP A 147 10.05 -14.85 -0.05
N ALA A 148 8.88 -14.73 0.59
CA ALA A 148 7.79 -13.89 0.08
C ALA A 148 8.18 -12.40 0.17
N PHE A 149 7.71 -11.59 -0.79
CA PHE A 149 7.94 -10.14 -0.78
C PHE A 149 7.49 -9.50 0.54
N HIS A 150 8.19 -8.46 1.00
CA HIS A 150 7.90 -7.71 2.23
C HIS A 150 8.03 -8.52 3.53
N ARG A 151 8.12 -9.85 3.47
CA ARG A 151 8.07 -10.72 4.65
C ARG A 151 9.16 -10.41 5.67
N ASN A 152 10.36 -10.11 5.20
CA ASN A 152 11.49 -9.72 6.04
C ASN A 152 11.20 -8.50 6.93
N VAL A 153 10.37 -7.57 6.47
CA VAL A 153 9.94 -6.40 7.27
C VAL A 153 8.70 -6.74 8.10
N ASP A 154 7.71 -7.43 7.52
CA ASP A 154 6.50 -7.83 8.24
C ASP A 154 6.83 -8.66 9.48
N GLU A 155 7.81 -9.56 9.40
CA GLU A 155 8.29 -10.33 10.54
C GLU A 155 8.83 -9.44 11.65
N ILE A 156 9.59 -8.39 11.33
CA ILE A 156 10.12 -7.47 12.35
C ILE A 156 8.97 -6.79 13.10
N ILE A 157 7.95 -6.34 12.37
CA ILE A 157 6.78 -5.67 12.94
C ILE A 157 5.95 -6.64 13.78
N ILE A 158 5.64 -7.83 13.25
CA ILE A 158 4.86 -8.86 13.95
C ILE A 158 5.58 -9.27 15.24
N HIS A 159 6.88 -9.58 15.17
CA HIS A 159 7.66 -9.97 16.34
C HIS A 159 7.73 -8.85 17.39
N ALA A 160 7.78 -7.57 16.99
CA ALA A 160 7.76 -6.46 17.95
C ALA A 160 6.48 -6.44 18.79
N GLY A 161 5.33 -6.76 18.19
CA GLY A 161 4.06 -6.94 18.91
C GLY A 161 4.05 -8.17 19.82
N GLN A 162 4.57 -9.30 19.33
CA GLN A 162 4.61 -10.55 20.10
C GLN A 162 5.53 -10.48 21.32
N GLN A 163 6.64 -9.73 21.23
CA GLN A 163 7.59 -9.56 22.34
C GLN A 163 6.99 -8.80 23.53
N ASN A 164 6.03 -7.91 23.30
CA ASN A 164 5.39 -7.11 24.35
C ASN A 164 3.89 -6.92 24.06
N SER A 165 3.15 -8.02 23.97
CA SER A 165 1.74 -8.03 23.56
C SER A 165 0.79 -7.32 24.52
N ALA A 166 1.23 -7.06 25.76
CA ALA A 166 0.50 -6.27 26.74
C ALA A 166 0.58 -4.75 26.49
N SER A 167 1.53 -4.28 25.67
CA SER A 167 1.78 -2.85 25.45
C SER A 167 1.85 -2.46 23.97
N VAL A 168 2.13 -3.41 23.08
CA VAL A 168 2.35 -3.16 21.65
C VAL A 168 1.27 -3.86 20.84
N HIS A 169 0.43 -3.07 20.19
CA HIS A 169 -0.70 -3.54 19.39
C HIS A 169 -0.42 -3.28 17.91
N THR A 170 -0.08 -4.33 17.17
CA THR A 170 0.28 -4.20 15.75
C THR A 170 -0.91 -4.49 14.84
N ALA A 171 -1.01 -3.71 13.77
CA ALA A 171 -1.87 -4.00 12.63
C ALA A 171 -1.04 -3.92 11.34
N VAL A 172 -1.00 -4.99 10.55
CA VAL A 172 -0.37 -5.03 9.23
C VAL A 172 -1.47 -4.89 8.18
N VAL A 173 -1.39 -3.85 7.34
CA VAL A 173 -2.34 -3.59 6.26
C VAL A 173 -1.69 -3.93 4.92
N CYS A 174 -2.28 -4.87 4.20
CA CYS A 174 -1.83 -5.37 2.91
C CYS A 174 -2.81 -4.96 1.80
N PRO A 175 -2.63 -3.79 1.18
CA PRO A 175 -3.38 -3.40 0.00
C PRO A 175 -2.88 -4.12 -1.26
N PRO A 176 -3.76 -4.40 -2.25
CA PRO A 176 -3.40 -5.05 -3.49
C PRO A 176 -3.04 -4.04 -4.58
N THR A 177 -3.53 -4.18 -5.82
CA THR A 177 -3.31 -3.13 -6.83
C THR A 177 -4.04 -1.86 -6.40
N ILE A 178 -3.28 -0.84 -6.00
CA ILE A 178 -3.82 0.45 -5.59
C ILE A 178 -3.89 1.38 -6.79
N TYR A 179 -4.96 2.16 -6.92
CA TYR A 179 -5.15 3.11 -8.02
C TYR A 179 -6.02 4.30 -7.61
N GLY A 180 -6.19 5.25 -8.54
CA GLY A 180 -6.96 6.46 -8.32
C GLY A 180 -6.12 7.70 -8.00
N PRO A 181 -6.71 8.90 -8.07
CA PRO A 181 -6.03 10.12 -7.69
C PRO A 181 -5.88 10.22 -6.16
N GLY A 182 -4.64 10.32 -5.69
CA GLY A 182 -4.34 10.59 -4.28
C GLY A 182 -4.62 12.05 -3.89
N ARG A 183 -4.98 12.27 -2.62
CA ARG A 183 -5.34 13.60 -2.06
C ARG A 183 -4.24 14.21 -1.19
N GLY A 184 -3.13 13.48 -1.02
CA GLY A 184 -2.02 13.86 -0.17
C GLY A 184 -1.24 15.12 -0.61
N PRO A 185 -0.26 15.55 0.20
CA PRO A 185 0.58 16.71 -0.11
C PRO A 185 1.69 16.43 -1.12
N GLY A 186 2.04 15.15 -1.34
CA GLY A 186 3.17 14.74 -2.17
C GLY A 186 2.75 13.97 -3.42
N ASN A 187 3.22 12.72 -3.55
CA ASN A 187 2.87 11.87 -4.69
C ASN A 187 1.37 11.53 -4.67
N THR A 188 0.69 11.73 -5.78
CA THR A 188 -0.74 11.44 -5.95
C THR A 188 -1.01 10.37 -7.03
N LYS A 189 0.06 9.71 -7.51
CA LYS A 189 0.03 8.76 -8.62
C LYS A 189 0.48 7.37 -8.17
N SER A 190 -0.25 6.33 -8.58
CA SER A 190 0.10 4.94 -8.30
C SER A 190 1.16 4.40 -9.28
N VAL A 191 1.44 3.10 -9.21
CA VAL A 191 2.55 2.43 -9.90
C VAL A 191 2.07 1.50 -11.01
N GLN A 192 1.38 0.40 -10.71
CA GLN A 192 1.29 -0.74 -11.64
C GLN A 192 0.57 -0.40 -12.96
N ALA A 193 -0.66 0.12 -12.91
CA ALA A 193 -1.43 0.49 -14.11
C ALA A 193 -0.84 1.72 -14.84
N TYR A 194 -0.18 2.62 -14.09
CA TYR A 194 0.45 3.82 -14.62
C TYR A 194 1.72 3.46 -15.41
N LEU A 195 2.59 2.62 -14.85
CA LEU A 195 3.77 2.11 -15.55
C LEU A 195 3.39 1.24 -16.76
N LEU A 196 2.30 0.46 -16.68
CA LEU A 196 1.77 -0.28 -17.83
C LEU A 196 1.36 0.69 -18.96
N SER A 197 0.64 1.74 -18.62
CA SER A 197 0.19 2.76 -19.58
C SER A 197 1.39 3.47 -20.21
N ALA A 198 2.36 3.91 -19.40
CA ALA A 198 3.59 4.50 -19.91
C ALA A 198 4.38 3.54 -20.82
N ALA A 199 4.43 2.24 -20.50
CA ALA A 199 5.09 1.23 -21.32
C ALA A 199 4.40 1.05 -22.68
N VAL A 200 3.06 0.95 -22.71
CA VAL A 200 2.28 0.85 -23.95
C VAL A 200 2.49 2.08 -24.84
N LEU A 201 2.45 3.29 -24.26
CA LEU A 201 2.65 4.55 -24.97
C LEU A 201 4.06 4.66 -25.56
N LYS A 202 5.10 4.34 -24.77
CA LYS A 202 6.50 4.34 -25.25
C LYS A 202 6.73 3.33 -26.37
N ARG A 203 6.16 2.12 -26.25
CA ARG A 203 6.29 1.06 -27.26
C ARG A 203 5.39 1.29 -28.48
N LYS A 204 4.43 2.22 -28.38
CA LYS A 204 3.39 2.51 -29.38
C LYS A 204 2.57 1.28 -29.80
N LYS A 205 2.42 0.31 -28.89
CA LYS A 205 1.71 -0.96 -29.16
C LYS A 205 1.23 -1.57 -27.86
N GLY A 206 0.05 -2.19 -27.84
CA GLY A 206 -0.42 -2.96 -26.69
C GLY A 206 0.37 -4.25 -26.47
N PHE A 207 0.29 -4.84 -25.28
CA PHE A 207 0.87 -6.16 -25.00
C PHE A 207 0.15 -6.91 -23.87
N LEU A 208 0.26 -8.23 -23.86
CA LEU A 208 -0.08 -9.12 -22.74
C LEU A 208 1.19 -9.69 -22.11
N VAL A 209 1.14 -10.01 -20.82
CA VAL A 209 2.14 -10.90 -20.20
C VAL A 209 1.63 -12.33 -20.37
N GLY A 210 2.32 -13.16 -21.16
CA GLY A 210 1.85 -14.51 -21.47
C GLY A 210 0.39 -14.51 -21.97
N LYS A 211 -0.46 -15.35 -21.36
CA LYS A 211 -1.89 -15.41 -21.74
C LYS A 211 -2.73 -14.25 -21.17
N GLY A 212 -2.22 -13.54 -20.17
CA GLY A 212 -2.94 -12.47 -19.44
C GLY A 212 -4.11 -12.98 -18.60
N GLU A 213 -4.11 -14.25 -18.18
CA GLU A 213 -5.20 -14.87 -17.39
C GLU A 213 -5.00 -14.69 -15.87
N ASN A 214 -3.87 -14.09 -15.46
CA ASN A 214 -3.54 -13.89 -14.05
C ASN A 214 -4.46 -12.86 -13.38
N VAL A 215 -4.80 -13.12 -12.12
CA VAL A 215 -5.82 -12.39 -11.37
C VAL A 215 -5.19 -11.65 -10.19
N TRP A 216 -5.53 -10.37 -10.06
CA TRP A 216 -5.22 -9.56 -8.88
C TRP A 216 -6.49 -8.98 -8.27
N HIS A 217 -6.41 -8.65 -6.99
CA HIS A 217 -7.37 -7.78 -6.33
C HIS A 217 -6.97 -6.31 -6.48
N GLN A 218 -7.93 -5.41 -6.27
CA GLN A 218 -7.74 -3.97 -6.49
C GLN A 218 -8.33 -3.16 -5.35
N VAL A 219 -7.81 -1.96 -5.09
CA VAL A 219 -8.44 -1.00 -4.18
C VAL A 219 -8.17 0.43 -4.63
N HIS A 220 -9.17 1.29 -4.57
CA HIS A 220 -8.94 2.71 -4.78
C HIS A 220 -8.26 3.31 -3.54
N VAL A 221 -7.25 4.17 -3.72
CA VAL A 221 -6.45 4.71 -2.59
C VAL A 221 -7.32 5.42 -1.55
N GLN A 222 -8.38 6.10 -2.00
CA GLN A 222 -9.29 6.80 -1.11
C GLN A 222 -10.17 5.87 -0.26
N ASP A 223 -10.52 4.68 -0.78
CA ASP A 223 -11.21 3.65 0.01
C ASP A 223 -10.23 2.98 0.98
N LEU A 224 -9.00 2.72 0.53
CA LEU A 224 -7.94 2.18 1.36
C LEU A 224 -7.64 3.09 2.58
N SER A 225 -7.58 4.40 2.39
CA SER A 225 -7.38 5.37 3.47
C SER A 225 -8.44 5.30 4.57
N ASN A 226 -9.66 4.84 4.25
CA ASN A 226 -10.71 4.64 5.24
C ASN A 226 -10.41 3.47 6.20
N VAL A 227 -9.64 2.46 5.76
CA VAL A 227 -9.17 1.38 6.64
C VAL A 227 -8.16 1.93 7.64
N TYR A 228 -7.20 2.73 7.19
CA TYR A 228 -6.22 3.37 8.07
C TYR A 228 -6.86 4.34 9.07
N LEU A 229 -7.86 5.11 8.63
CA LEU A 229 -8.65 5.96 9.52
C LEU A 229 -9.36 5.13 10.59
N ALA A 230 -10.08 4.08 10.20
CA ALA A 230 -10.80 3.22 11.15
C ALA A 230 -9.88 2.53 12.16
N LEU A 231 -8.69 2.09 11.74
CA LEU A 231 -7.67 1.54 12.64
C LEU A 231 -7.16 2.60 13.63
N GLY A 232 -6.95 3.83 13.18
CA GLY A 232 -6.55 4.94 14.06
C GLY A 232 -7.60 5.30 15.08
N GLU A 233 -8.87 5.39 14.65
CA GLU A 233 -9.99 5.65 15.54
C GLU A 233 -10.14 4.56 16.58
N ALA A 234 -10.04 3.29 16.17
CA ALA A 234 -10.03 2.17 17.09
C ALA A 234 -8.86 2.28 18.09
N ALA A 235 -7.65 2.62 17.63
CA ALA A 235 -6.49 2.83 18.50
C ALA A 235 -6.71 3.97 19.52
N ALA A 236 -7.24 5.12 19.07
CA ALA A 236 -7.55 6.25 19.93
C ALA A 236 -8.62 5.93 20.99
N GLU A 237 -9.50 4.96 20.71
CA GLU A 237 -10.51 4.42 21.64
C GLU A 237 -9.98 3.26 22.52
N GLY A 238 -8.67 2.98 22.50
CA GLY A 238 -8.05 1.91 23.31
C GLY A 238 -8.02 0.54 22.60
N GLY A 239 -8.09 0.53 21.27
CA GLY A 239 -7.96 -0.66 20.42
C GLY A 239 -9.27 -1.37 20.07
N GLY A 240 -10.40 -0.99 20.69
CA GLY A 240 -11.62 -1.82 20.79
C GLY A 240 -12.15 -2.44 19.49
N LYS A 241 -12.58 -1.63 18.52
CA LYS A 241 -13.27 -2.14 17.31
C LYS A 241 -12.37 -2.96 16.37
N ALA A 242 -11.06 -2.88 16.55
CA ALA A 242 -10.08 -3.55 15.72
C ALA A 242 -9.51 -4.78 16.43
N THR A 243 -8.97 -5.71 15.66
CA THR A 243 -8.07 -6.75 16.16
C THR A 243 -6.62 -6.35 15.92
N TRP A 244 -5.72 -6.85 16.78
CA TRP A 244 -4.31 -6.47 16.82
C TRP A 244 -3.43 -7.71 17.06
N GLY A 245 -2.11 -7.58 16.86
CA GLY A 245 -1.17 -8.66 17.07
C GLY A 245 -1.34 -9.76 16.01
N ASP A 246 -1.43 -11.02 16.44
CA ASP A 246 -1.59 -12.18 15.55
C ASP A 246 -2.90 -12.14 14.74
N GLU A 247 -3.91 -11.44 15.24
CA GLU A 247 -5.19 -11.18 14.56
C GLU A 247 -5.21 -9.80 13.86
N GLY A 248 -4.11 -9.07 13.89
CA GLY A 248 -3.96 -7.72 13.35
C GLY A 248 -3.58 -7.67 11.87
N TYR A 249 -3.85 -8.70 11.07
CA TYR A 249 -3.54 -8.69 9.63
C TYR A 249 -4.78 -8.29 8.84
N TYR A 250 -4.69 -7.25 8.02
CA TYR A 250 -5.80 -6.67 7.27
C TYR A 250 -5.47 -6.68 5.78
N LEU A 251 -6.16 -7.51 5.01
CA LEU A 251 -6.21 -7.34 3.56
C LEU A 251 -7.18 -6.19 3.27
N ALA A 252 -6.93 -5.42 2.20
CA ALA A 252 -7.77 -4.26 1.88
C ALA A 252 -8.08 -4.20 0.38
N GLU A 253 -9.15 -4.87 -0.06
CA GLU A 253 -9.54 -4.96 -1.48
C GLU A 253 -11.00 -4.61 -1.79
N ASN A 254 -11.26 -4.30 -3.06
CA ASN A 254 -12.54 -4.02 -3.70
C ASN A 254 -12.73 -4.86 -4.99
N GLY A 255 -12.72 -6.18 -4.82
CA GLY A 255 -12.89 -7.18 -5.86
C GLY A 255 -11.63 -7.49 -6.65
N SER A 256 -11.81 -8.42 -7.58
CA SER A 256 -10.78 -8.90 -8.50
C SER A 256 -10.84 -8.23 -9.87
N PHE A 257 -9.75 -8.35 -10.61
CA PHE A 257 -9.67 -8.11 -12.05
C PHE A 257 -8.67 -9.09 -12.68
N VAL A 258 -8.80 -9.29 -13.99
CA VAL A 258 -7.85 -10.06 -14.81
C VAL A 258 -6.89 -9.09 -15.46
N TRP A 259 -5.58 -9.32 -15.36
CA TRP A 259 -4.58 -8.40 -15.91
C TRP A 259 -4.69 -8.24 -17.42
N GLY A 260 -5.01 -9.31 -18.15
CA GLY A 260 -5.22 -9.25 -19.60
C GLY A 260 -6.33 -8.28 -20.00
N ASP A 261 -7.38 -8.12 -19.18
CA ASP A 261 -8.46 -7.15 -19.44
C ASP A 261 -7.95 -5.71 -19.27
N ILE A 262 -7.17 -5.44 -18.22
CA ILE A 262 -6.54 -4.14 -18.01
C ILE A 262 -5.55 -3.80 -19.13
N GLN A 263 -4.72 -4.77 -19.54
CA GLN A 263 -3.76 -4.60 -20.64
C GLN A 263 -4.44 -4.26 -21.96
N ARG A 264 -5.55 -4.94 -22.29
CA ARG A 264 -6.35 -4.60 -23.47
C ARG A 264 -7.03 -3.24 -23.35
N ALA A 265 -7.56 -2.90 -22.17
CA ALA A 265 -8.21 -1.62 -21.95
C ALA A 265 -7.23 -0.44 -22.09
N VAL A 266 -5.99 -0.59 -21.62
CA VAL A 266 -4.93 0.42 -21.81
C VAL A 266 -4.62 0.59 -23.30
N ALA A 267 -4.44 -0.50 -24.04
CA ALA A 267 -4.18 -0.44 -25.49
C ALA A 267 -5.34 0.19 -26.26
N GLN A 268 -6.58 -0.22 -25.97
CA GLN A 268 -7.78 0.34 -26.59
C GLN A 268 -7.89 1.84 -26.29
N SER A 269 -7.72 2.25 -25.03
CA SER A 269 -7.82 3.65 -24.66
C SER A 269 -6.72 4.51 -25.30
N ALA A 270 -5.48 4.02 -25.35
CA ALA A 270 -4.40 4.71 -26.04
C ALA A 270 -4.67 4.88 -27.54
N PHE A 271 -5.30 3.88 -28.18
CA PHE A 271 -5.71 3.97 -29.58
C PHE A 271 -6.85 4.97 -29.78
N ASP A 272 -7.88 4.94 -28.95
CA ASP A 272 -9.02 5.87 -29.02
C ASP A 272 -8.57 7.31 -28.84
N GLN A 273 -7.55 7.52 -27.99
CA GLN A 273 -6.90 8.82 -27.77
C GLN A 273 -5.87 9.19 -28.86
N LYS A 274 -5.71 8.36 -29.91
CA LYS A 274 -4.77 8.56 -31.05
C LYS A 274 -3.30 8.60 -30.65
N LEU A 275 -2.96 7.98 -29.52
CA LEU A 275 -1.59 7.94 -28.99
C LEU A 275 -0.79 6.76 -29.55
N ILE A 276 -1.47 5.72 -30.03
CA ILE A 276 -0.89 4.54 -30.69
C ILE A 276 -1.68 4.20 -31.96
N PRO A 277 -1.09 3.52 -32.96
CA PRO A 277 -1.73 3.30 -34.26
C PRO A 277 -2.75 2.16 -34.31
N SER A 278 -2.79 1.28 -33.29
CA SER A 278 -3.68 0.11 -33.25
C SER A 278 -3.98 -0.27 -31.79
N PRO A 279 -5.21 -0.75 -31.48
CA PRO A 279 -5.55 -1.27 -30.15
C PRO A 279 -5.10 -2.72 -29.94
N GLU A 280 -4.59 -3.38 -30.97
CA GLU A 280 -4.16 -4.78 -30.89
C GLU A 280 -3.04 -4.98 -29.85
N VAL A 281 -3.15 -6.08 -29.11
CA VAL A 281 -2.14 -6.52 -28.15
C VAL A 281 -1.44 -7.76 -28.66
N GLU A 282 -0.14 -7.85 -28.43
CA GLU A 282 0.64 -9.07 -28.65
C GLU A 282 1.04 -9.70 -27.32
N SER A 283 1.12 -11.04 -27.29
CA SER A 283 1.69 -11.72 -26.12
C SER A 283 3.21 -11.56 -26.15
N LEU A 284 3.77 -11.10 -25.03
CA LEU A 284 5.22 -11.00 -24.83
C LEU A 284 5.70 -12.09 -23.87
N ASP A 285 6.92 -12.57 -24.10
CA ASP A 285 7.59 -13.52 -23.22
C ASP A 285 8.24 -12.85 -22.00
N ASP A 286 8.73 -13.67 -21.08
CA ASP A 286 9.37 -13.21 -19.84
C ASP A 286 10.54 -12.23 -20.07
N ALA A 287 11.36 -12.47 -21.10
CA ALA A 287 12.53 -11.66 -21.38
C ALA A 287 12.13 -10.29 -21.92
N GLN A 288 11.17 -10.26 -22.84
CA GLN A 288 10.61 -9.02 -23.41
C GLN A 288 9.92 -8.18 -22.34
N ILE A 289 9.15 -8.79 -21.43
CA ILE A 289 8.53 -8.07 -20.31
C ILE A 289 9.59 -7.49 -19.37
N THR A 290 10.63 -8.26 -19.05
CA THR A 290 11.73 -7.81 -18.18
C THR A 290 12.51 -6.65 -18.80
N GLU A 291 12.69 -6.66 -20.12
CA GLU A 291 13.32 -5.55 -20.87
C GLU A 291 12.47 -4.27 -20.83
N ILE A 292 11.14 -4.39 -20.92
CA ILE A 292 10.21 -3.26 -20.81
C ILE A 292 10.26 -2.67 -19.39
N LEU A 293 10.18 -3.53 -18.38
CA LEU A 293 10.24 -3.16 -16.97
C LEU A 293 10.77 -4.36 -16.17
N SER A 294 11.85 -4.17 -15.43
CA SER A 294 12.50 -5.25 -14.66
C SER A 294 11.56 -5.95 -13.67
N VAL A 295 10.57 -5.23 -13.15
CA VAL A 295 9.53 -5.75 -12.24
C VAL A 295 8.21 -6.07 -12.95
N GLY A 296 8.16 -6.03 -14.29
CA GLY A 296 6.93 -6.18 -15.08
C GLY A 296 6.27 -7.55 -14.93
N LEU A 297 7.05 -8.63 -14.79
CA LEU A 297 6.51 -9.98 -14.56
C LEU A 297 5.76 -10.07 -13.23
N TYR A 298 6.35 -9.52 -12.16
CA TYR A 298 5.67 -9.36 -10.89
C TYR A 298 4.43 -8.47 -11.02
N ALA A 299 4.60 -7.25 -11.56
CA ALA A 299 3.58 -6.22 -11.52
C ALA A 299 2.36 -6.51 -12.40
N TRP A 300 2.53 -7.21 -13.52
CA TRP A 300 1.47 -7.42 -14.53
C TRP A 300 1.21 -8.89 -14.85
N GLY A 301 2.09 -9.80 -14.43
CA GLY A 301 2.03 -11.23 -14.76
C GLY A 301 1.71 -12.16 -13.59
N SER A 302 1.86 -11.73 -12.34
CA SER A 302 1.63 -12.60 -11.17
C SER A 302 0.15 -12.66 -10.76
N ASN A 303 -0.19 -13.52 -9.80
CA ASN A 303 -1.50 -13.59 -9.15
C ASN A 303 -1.41 -13.06 -7.70
N SER A 304 -2.38 -12.26 -7.28
CA SER A 304 -2.46 -11.75 -5.89
C SER A 304 -3.92 -11.63 -5.45
N ARG A 305 -4.38 -12.65 -4.71
CA ARG A 305 -5.79 -12.90 -4.43
C ARG A 305 -6.02 -13.03 -2.93
N GLY A 306 -6.19 -11.90 -2.25
CA GLY A 306 -6.44 -11.85 -0.81
C GLY A 306 -7.77 -11.18 -0.50
N HIS A 307 -8.69 -11.85 0.19
CA HIS A 307 -10.02 -11.34 0.54
C HIS A 307 -10.01 -10.55 1.85
N ALA A 308 -10.53 -9.31 1.79
CA ALA A 308 -10.57 -8.36 2.90
C ALA A 308 -11.85 -8.51 3.75
N ILE A 309 -11.94 -9.60 4.51
CA ILE A 309 -13.13 -9.91 5.32
C ILE A 309 -13.11 -9.12 6.62
N ARG A 310 -11.93 -8.94 7.24
CA ARG A 310 -11.76 -8.35 8.57
C ARG A 310 -12.22 -6.90 8.63
N ALA A 311 -11.73 -6.04 7.75
CA ALA A 311 -12.11 -4.61 7.73
C ALA A 311 -13.62 -4.43 7.47
N ARG A 312 -14.22 -5.28 6.62
CA ARG A 312 -15.67 -5.27 6.35
C ARG A 312 -16.48 -5.63 7.59
N LYS A 313 -16.08 -6.68 8.31
CA LYS A 313 -16.79 -7.14 9.52
C LYS A 313 -16.64 -6.18 10.70
N LEU A 314 -15.42 -5.68 10.93
CA LEU A 314 -15.11 -4.89 12.11
C LEU A 314 -15.51 -3.42 11.98
N PHE A 315 -15.38 -2.84 10.78
CA PHE A 315 -15.59 -1.41 10.56
C PHE A 315 -16.81 -1.09 9.69
N GLY A 316 -17.50 -2.09 9.15
CA GLY A 316 -18.51 -1.88 8.10
C GLY A 316 -17.90 -1.28 6.82
N TRP A 317 -16.58 -1.38 6.65
CA TRP A 317 -15.86 -0.77 5.54
C TRP A 317 -16.39 -1.30 4.21
N THR A 318 -16.93 -0.41 3.38
CA THR A 318 -17.47 -0.76 2.07
C THR A 318 -16.90 0.20 1.05
N PRO A 319 -15.96 -0.23 0.18
CA PRO A 319 -15.39 0.61 -0.87
C PRO A 319 -16.48 1.23 -1.77
N GLN A 320 -16.36 2.53 -2.07
CA GLN A 320 -17.35 3.29 -2.84
C GLN A 320 -16.79 3.87 -4.15
N GLN A 321 -15.48 3.84 -4.34
CA GLN A 321 -14.84 4.47 -5.48
C GLN A 321 -14.94 3.61 -6.76
N PRO A 322 -14.78 4.23 -7.95
CA PRO A 322 -14.79 3.51 -9.22
C PRO A 322 -13.75 2.38 -9.28
N LYS A 323 -13.97 1.40 -10.17
CA LYS A 323 -13.00 0.31 -10.37
C LYS A 323 -11.81 0.78 -11.20
N LEU A 324 -10.70 0.02 -11.18
CA LEU A 324 -9.50 0.37 -11.97
C LEU A 324 -9.82 0.51 -13.45
N ILE A 325 -10.59 -0.43 -14.00
CA ILE A 325 -10.97 -0.46 -15.41
C ILE A 325 -11.66 0.85 -15.85
N ASP A 326 -12.48 1.44 -14.97
CA ASP A 326 -13.23 2.66 -15.25
C ASP A 326 -12.31 3.89 -15.33
N LEU A 327 -11.14 3.84 -14.67
CA LEU A 327 -10.17 4.94 -14.64
C LEU A 327 -9.04 4.79 -15.67
N ILE A 328 -9.02 3.73 -16.47
CA ILE A 328 -7.98 3.52 -17.50
C ILE A 328 -7.87 4.69 -18.48
N PRO A 329 -8.97 5.29 -19.00
CA PRO A 329 -8.85 6.44 -19.90
C PRO A 329 -8.10 7.62 -19.29
N ASP A 330 -8.39 7.94 -18.03
CA ASP A 330 -7.74 9.05 -17.31
C ASP A 330 -6.28 8.73 -16.99
N ILE A 331 -5.98 7.48 -16.64
CA ILE A 331 -4.60 7.00 -16.40
C ILE A 331 -3.77 7.14 -17.69
N VAL A 332 -4.30 6.69 -18.83
CA VAL A 332 -3.61 6.80 -20.13
C VAL A 332 -3.39 8.26 -20.51
N ALA A 333 -4.41 9.11 -20.36
CA ALA A 333 -4.29 10.54 -20.66
C ALA A 333 -3.23 11.22 -19.76
N LEU A 334 -3.19 10.87 -18.48
CA LEU A 334 -2.19 11.39 -17.54
C LEU A 334 -0.77 10.99 -17.93
N GLU A 335 -0.53 9.70 -18.22
CA GLU A 335 0.79 9.22 -18.63
C GLU A 335 1.22 9.79 -19.98
N ALA A 336 0.28 9.98 -20.92
CA ALA A 336 0.57 10.64 -22.19
C ALA A 336 1.08 12.07 -21.98
N LYS A 337 0.38 12.85 -21.13
CA LYS A 337 0.80 14.19 -20.75
C LYS A 337 2.19 14.20 -20.09
N ASP A 338 2.45 13.27 -19.18
CA ASP A 338 3.75 13.17 -18.50
C ASP A 338 4.90 12.79 -19.46
N LEU A 339 4.59 12.09 -20.55
CA LEU A 339 5.52 11.76 -21.63
C LEU A 339 5.61 12.85 -22.71
N GLY A 340 4.79 13.89 -22.65
CA GLY A 340 4.75 14.97 -23.64
C GLY A 340 4.15 14.56 -25.00
N LEU A 341 3.20 13.61 -25.00
CA LEU A 341 2.50 13.11 -26.19
C LEU A 341 1.22 13.89 -26.50
#